data_AF-A0A1F1DUR7-F1
#
_entry.id   AF-A0A1F1DUR7-F1
#
_cell.length_a   1.000
_cell.length_b   1.000
_cell.length_c   1.000
_cell.angle_alpha   90.00
_cell.angle_beta   90.00
_cell.angle_gamma   90.00
#
_symmetry.space_group_name_H-M   'P 1'
#
loop_
_entity.id
_entity.type
_entity.pdbx_description
1 polymer ?
#
loop_
_entity_poly.entity_id
_entity_poly.type
_entity_poly.pdbx_seq_one_letter_code
_entity_poly.pdbx_strand_id
1 'polypeptide(L)'
;MLSTSDLRLLEEIKSWEPLKGDLSGIVPVKQVALQYYPDYHPQSASRALRMSIKSYPLLSHALSLVGWTSPKRNFTPRQTAVLAHYLGTP
;
A
#
# COMPACT_ATOMS: atom_id res chain seq x y z
N MET A 1 -3.92 -3.69 -22.16
CA MET A 1 -2.89 -4.74 -22.10
C MET A 1 -1.79 -4.26 -21.18
N LEU A 2 -1.23 -5.11 -20.32
CA LEU A 2 -0.10 -4.76 -19.46
C LEU A 2 1.18 -4.66 -20.30
N SER A 3 2.05 -3.70 -19.98
CA SER A 3 3.36 -3.59 -20.62
C SER A 3 4.34 -4.64 -20.09
N THR A 4 5.45 -4.87 -20.80
CA THR A 4 6.54 -5.74 -20.31
C THR A 4 7.10 -5.26 -18.97
N SER A 5 7.21 -3.94 -18.78
CA SER A 5 7.62 -3.35 -17.50
C SER A 5 6.64 -3.67 -16.38
N ASP A 6 5.32 -3.63 -16.65
CA ASP A 6 4.30 -3.98 -15.65
C ASP A 6 4.37 -5.45 -15.25
N LEU A 7 4.58 -6.34 -16.23
CA LEU A 7 4.75 -7.77 -15.96
C LEU A 7 5.98 -8.04 -15.09
N ARG A 8 7.11 -7.38 -15.39
CA ARG A 8 8.32 -7.49 -14.58
C ARG A 8 8.10 -6.98 -13.16
N LEU A 9 7.47 -5.81 -13.01
CA LEU A 9 7.16 -5.26 -11.68
C LEU A 9 6.23 -6.19 -10.89
N LEU A 10 5.24 -6.81 -11.54
CA LEU A 10 4.38 -7.80 -10.89
C LEU A 10 5.14 -9.03 -10.40
N GLU A 11 6.13 -9.51 -11.14
CA GLU A 11 7.02 -10.59 -10.69
C GLU A 11 7.89 -10.15 -9.51
N GLU A 12 8.45 -8.93 -9.56
CA GLU A 12 9.23 -8.37 -8.45
C GLU A 12 8.38 -8.21 -7.17
N ILE A 13 7.14 -7.73 -7.27
CA ILE A 13 6.25 -7.58 -6.12
C ILE A 13 5.98 -8.92 -5.41
N LYS A 14 6.05 -10.07 -6.10
CA LYS A 14 5.85 -11.38 -5.45
C LYS A 14 6.92 -11.70 -4.40
N SER A 15 8.11 -11.10 -4.50
CA SER A 15 9.19 -11.31 -3.53
C SER A 15 9.21 -10.28 -2.40
N TRP A 16 8.39 -9.23 -2.47
CA TRP A 16 8.35 -8.19 -1.45
C TRP A 16 7.64 -8.66 -0.18
N GLU A 17 8.21 -8.36 0.98
CA GLU A 17 7.63 -8.75 2.26
C GLU A 17 6.44 -7.86 2.63
N PRO A 18 5.29 -8.44 3.05
CA PRO A 18 4.19 -7.68 3.61
C PRO A 18 4.55 -7.13 4.99
N LEU A 19 3.74 -6.19 5.48
CA LEU A 19 3.81 -5.74 6.86
C LEU A 19 3.55 -6.91 7.83
N LYS A 20 4.28 -6.96 8.95
CA LYS A 20 4.27 -8.08 9.92
C LYS A 20 3.31 -7.82 11.09
N GLY A 21 3.12 -8.83 11.94
CA GLY A 21 2.26 -8.74 13.13
C GLY A 21 0.78 -8.59 12.77
N ASP A 22 0.09 -7.64 13.42
CA ASP A 22 -1.33 -7.34 13.21
C ASP A 22 -1.66 -6.85 11.79
N LEU A 23 -0.64 -6.58 10.97
CA LEU A 23 -0.76 -6.11 9.58
C LEU A 23 -0.51 -7.19 8.52
N SER A 24 -0.29 -8.45 8.96
CA SER A 24 0.08 -9.58 8.09
C SER A 24 -1.06 -10.10 7.20
N GLY A 25 -2.31 -9.80 7.54
CA GLY A 25 -3.51 -10.26 6.84
C GLY A 25 -4.13 -9.24 5.90
N ILE A 26 -5.43 -9.41 5.65
CA ILE A 26 -6.25 -8.36 5.03
C ILE A 26 -6.55 -7.32 6.11
N VAL A 27 -6.04 -6.10 5.95
CA VAL A 27 -6.02 -5.10 7.02
C VAL A 27 -6.72 -3.81 6.64
N PRO A 28 -7.49 -3.18 7.53
CA PRO A 28 -8.14 -1.91 7.25
C PRO A 28 -7.14 -0.80 6.92
N VAL A 29 -7.48 0.04 5.94
CA VAL A 29 -6.69 1.23 5.58
C VAL A 29 -6.42 2.11 6.81
N LYS A 30 -7.43 2.25 7.67
CA LYS A 30 -7.30 3.02 8.92
C LYS A 30 -6.20 2.47 9.82
N GLN A 31 -6.12 1.15 9.95
CA GLN A 31 -5.13 0.49 10.81
C GLN A 31 -3.73 0.69 10.24
N VAL A 32 -3.54 0.48 8.93
CA VAL A 32 -2.25 0.75 8.26
C VAL A 32 -1.87 2.24 8.36
N ALA A 33 -2.82 3.14 8.16
CA ALA A 33 -2.57 4.58 8.19
C ALA A 33 -2.12 5.07 9.57
N LEU A 34 -2.66 4.52 10.65
CA LEU A 34 -2.24 4.87 12.01
C LEU A 34 -0.80 4.43 12.32
N GLN A 35 -0.26 3.46 11.60
CA GLN A 35 1.12 3.02 11.77
C GLN A 35 2.08 4.00 11.10
N TYR A 36 1.76 4.43 9.87
CA TYR A 36 2.55 5.44 9.16
C TYR A 36 2.41 6.87 9.70
N TYR A 37 1.28 7.18 10.34
CA TYR A 37 0.96 8.51 10.86
C TYR A 37 0.43 8.43 12.30
N PRO A 38 1.28 8.02 13.27
CA PRO A 38 0.84 7.75 14.64
C PRO A 38 0.33 8.99 15.38
N ASP A 39 0.85 10.17 15.03
CA ASP A 39 0.46 11.44 15.67
C ASP A 39 -0.86 12.02 15.12
N TYR A 40 -1.44 11.38 14.10
CA TYR A 40 -2.62 11.91 13.42
C TYR A 40 -3.89 11.29 14.02
N HIS A 41 -4.94 12.11 14.15
CA HIS A 41 -6.28 11.57 14.37
C HIS A 41 -6.65 10.56 13.26
N PRO A 42 -7.37 9.45 13.54
CA PRO A 42 -7.47 8.35 12.58
C PRO A 42 -8.07 8.68 11.20
N GLN A 43 -9.01 9.64 11.15
CA GLN A 43 -9.56 10.13 9.87
C GLN A 43 -8.49 10.90 9.08
N SER A 44 -7.70 11.73 9.76
CA SER A 44 -6.57 12.47 9.18
C SER A 44 -5.46 11.53 8.71
N ALA A 45 -5.14 10.50 9.50
CA ALA A 45 -4.16 9.48 9.13
C ALA A 45 -4.54 8.77 7.81
N SER A 46 -5.80 8.34 7.70
CA SER A 46 -6.30 7.68 6.48
C SER A 46 -6.22 8.60 5.26
N ARG A 47 -6.51 9.89 5.45
CA ARG A 47 -6.38 10.91 4.38
C ARG A 47 -4.93 11.14 4.00
N ALA A 48 -4.02 11.26 4.98
CA ALA A 48 -2.59 11.41 4.76
C ALA A 48 -2.03 10.24 3.95
N LEU A 49 -2.32 8.98 4.33
CA LEU A 49 -1.88 7.81 3.58
C LEU A 49 -2.38 7.81 2.13
N ARG A 50 -3.65 8.16 1.91
CA ARG A 50 -4.23 8.26 0.56
C ARG A 50 -3.58 9.37 -0.26
N MET A 51 -3.22 10.48 0.38
CA MET A 51 -2.49 11.57 -0.28
C MET A 51 -1.08 11.13 -0.67
N SER A 52 -0.36 10.44 0.22
CA SER A 52 0.98 9.89 -0.08
C SER A 52 0.97 8.90 -1.24
N ILE A 53 -0.04 8.03 -1.30
CA ILE A 53 -0.26 7.14 -2.45
C ILE A 53 -0.49 7.96 -3.72
N LYS A 54 -1.39 8.94 -3.68
CA LYS A 54 -1.74 9.76 -4.85
C LYS A 54 -0.58 10.63 -5.33
N SER A 55 0.23 11.16 -4.42
CA SER A 55 1.36 12.05 -4.74
C SER A 55 2.59 11.29 -5.21
N TYR A 56 2.62 9.96 -5.08
CA TYR A 56 3.75 9.14 -5.50
C TYR A 56 3.34 8.25 -6.70
N PRO A 57 3.63 8.66 -7.96
CA PRO A 57 3.14 7.97 -9.15
C PRO A 57 3.54 6.50 -9.24
N LEU A 58 4.78 6.16 -8.90
CA LEU A 58 5.27 4.76 -8.94
C LEU A 58 4.53 3.87 -7.92
N LEU A 59 4.33 4.37 -6.69
CA LEU A 59 3.53 3.68 -5.68
C LEU A 59 2.08 3.50 -6.13
N SER A 60 1.45 4.58 -6.62
CA SER A 60 0.06 4.51 -7.12
C SER A 60 -0.08 3.49 -8.24
N HIS A 61 0.88 3.47 -9.18
CA HIS A 61 0.91 2.54 -10.30
C HIS A 61 1.07 1.09 -9.81
N ALA A 62 2.08 0.82 -8.98
CA ALA A 62 2.33 -0.51 -8.42
C ALA A 62 1.12 -1.04 -7.63
N LEU A 63 0.49 -0.20 -6.81
CA LEU A 63 -0.74 -0.54 -6.10
C LEU A 63 -1.89 -0.87 -7.06
N SER A 64 -2.04 -0.11 -8.14
CA SER A 64 -3.08 -0.36 -9.15
C SER A 64 -2.90 -1.72 -9.84
N LEU A 65 -1.64 -2.11 -10.12
CA LEU A 65 -1.31 -3.41 -10.73
C LEU A 65 -1.69 -4.59 -9.82
N VAL A 66 -1.58 -4.41 -8.50
CA VAL A 66 -2.02 -5.41 -7.50
C VAL A 66 -3.48 -5.21 -7.05
N GLY A 67 -4.26 -4.52 -7.86
CA GLY A 67 -5.72 -4.40 -7.72
C GLY A 67 -6.18 -3.46 -6.61
N TRP A 68 -5.33 -2.56 -6.12
CA TRP A 68 -5.76 -1.49 -5.22
C TRP A 68 -6.51 -0.40 -5.99
N THR A 69 -7.60 0.08 -5.42
CA THR A 69 -8.30 1.29 -5.89
C THR A 69 -8.68 2.12 -4.68
N SER A 70 -8.70 3.46 -4.83
CA SER A 70 -9.00 4.38 -3.73
C SER A 70 -10.29 4.02 -2.95
N PRO A 71 -11.41 3.61 -3.56
CA PRO A 71 -12.62 3.28 -2.80
C PRO A 71 -12.49 2.11 -1.82
N LYS A 72 -11.48 1.23 -1.99
CA LYS A 72 -11.29 0.07 -1.11
C LYS A 72 -10.95 0.50 0.32
N ARG A 73 -11.41 -0.30 1.28
CA ARG A 73 -11.25 -0.03 2.72
C ARG A 73 -10.21 -0.91 3.40
N ASN A 74 -9.69 -1.93 2.71
CA ASN A 74 -8.71 -2.87 3.24
C ASN A 74 -7.57 -3.08 2.24
N PHE A 75 -6.36 -3.23 2.75
CA PHE A 75 -5.21 -3.70 1.98
C PHE A 75 -5.08 -5.22 2.10
N THR A 76 -4.66 -5.87 1.02
CA THR A 76 -4.18 -7.26 1.06
C THR A 76 -2.71 -7.30 1.47
N PRO A 77 -2.16 -8.47 1.86
CA PRO A 77 -0.73 -8.59 2.17
C PRO A 77 0.16 -8.13 1.01
N ARG A 78 -0.21 -8.47 -0.23
CA ARG A 78 0.53 -7.99 -1.41
C ARG A 78 0.51 -6.47 -1.54
N GLN A 79 -0.59 -5.80 -1.17
CA GLN A 79 -0.68 -4.34 -1.21
C GLN A 79 0.09 -3.69 -0.05
N THR A 80 0.12 -4.30 1.13
CA THR A 80 0.95 -3.80 2.24
C THR A 80 2.44 -3.98 1.96
N ALA A 81 2.84 -5.01 1.22
CA ALA A 81 4.21 -5.17 0.72
C ALA A 81 4.63 -4.02 -0.21
N VAL A 82 3.73 -3.62 -1.13
CA VAL A 82 3.95 -2.45 -2.00
C VAL A 82 4.09 -1.17 -1.18
N LEU A 83 3.24 -0.97 -0.16
CA LEU A 83 3.37 0.18 0.74
C LEU A 83 4.72 0.18 1.46
N ALA A 84 5.09 -0.96 2.07
CA ALA A 84 6.34 -1.09 2.81
C ALA A 84 7.58 -0.83 1.94
N HIS A 85 7.56 -1.30 0.69
CA HIS A 85 8.64 -1.07 -0.27
C HIS A 85 8.83 0.42 -0.59
N TYR A 86 7.75 1.15 -0.85
CA TYR A 86 7.81 2.55 -1.31
C TYR A 86 7.82 3.59 -0.18
N LEU A 87 7.16 3.31 0.94
CA LEU A 87 7.02 4.22 2.08
C LEU A 87 7.90 3.83 3.27
N GLY A 88 8.59 2.68 3.21
CA GLY A 88 9.29 2.08 4.34
C GLY A 88 8.37 1.27 5.24
N THR A 89 8.95 0.51 6.17
CA THR A 89 8.17 -0.13 7.24
C THR A 89 7.88 0.89 8.33
N PRO A 90 6.60 1.12 8.70
CA PRO A 90 6.23 2.02 9.79
C PRO A 90 6.66 1.49 11.16
#